data_AF-A0A957RYR8-F1
#
_entry.id   AF-A0A957RYR8-F1
#
_cell.length_a   1.000
_cell.length_b   1.000
_cell.length_c   1.000
_cell.angle_alpha   90.00
_cell.angle_beta   90.00
_cell.angle_gamma   90.00
#
_symmetry.space_group_name_H-M   'P 1'
#
loop_
_entity.id
_entity.type
_entity.pdbx_description
1 polymer ?
#
loop_
_entity_poly.entity_id
_entity_poly.type
_entity_poly.pdbx_seq_one_letter_code
_entity_poly.pdbx_strand_id
1 'polypeptide(L)'
;MRDRSFPSGFLPVSAGNVRTERLADIYRHSPLFQALRNADNITGKCGRCAFRTLCGGSRARAYAVTGDPLASDPLCPYQPRAIV
;
A
#
# COMPACT_ATOMS: atom_id res chain seq x y z
N MET A 1 -12.39 -16.31 2.41
CA MET A 1 -12.30 -14.86 2.69
C MET A 1 -12.55 -14.48 4.15
N ARG A 2 -13.40 -15.19 4.91
CA ARG A 2 -13.87 -14.74 6.25
C ARG A 2 -12.79 -14.55 7.34
N ASP A 3 -11.62 -15.15 7.22
CA ASP A 3 -10.62 -15.19 8.30
C ASP A 3 -9.31 -14.47 7.98
N ARG A 4 -9.18 -13.91 6.78
CA ARG A 4 -7.96 -13.19 6.37
C ARG A 4 -8.09 -11.72 6.66
N SER A 5 -7.01 -11.13 7.17
CA SER A 5 -6.90 -9.67 7.35
C SER A 5 -6.44 -9.04 6.04
N PHE A 6 -7.10 -7.97 5.62
CA PHE A 6 -6.77 -7.22 4.41
C PHE A 6 -6.58 -5.74 4.77
N PRO A 7 -5.69 -5.00 4.07
CA PRO A 7 -5.51 -3.57 4.34
C PRO A 7 -6.73 -2.70 4.01
N SER A 8 -7.56 -3.12 3.05
CA SER A 8 -8.83 -2.48 2.72
C SER A 8 -9.75 -3.45 1.99
N GLY A 9 -11.04 -3.12 1.90
CA GLY A 9 -12.00 -3.91 1.10
C GLY A 9 -11.74 -3.92 -0.41
N PHE A 10 -10.85 -3.05 -0.91
CA PHE A 10 -10.52 -2.93 -2.33
C PHE A 10 -9.11 -3.43 -2.68
N LEU A 11 -8.32 -3.87 -1.69
CA LEU A 11 -6.99 -4.43 -1.90
C LEU A 11 -7.00 -5.92 -1.51
N PRO A 12 -7.20 -6.84 -2.47
CA PRO A 12 -7.37 -8.27 -2.18
C PRO A 12 -6.04 -8.99 -1.90
N VAL A 13 -5.13 -8.35 -1.15
CA VAL A 13 -3.84 -8.91 -0.72
C VAL A 13 -3.91 -9.15 0.78
N SER A 14 -3.84 -10.43 1.16
CA SER A 14 -3.93 -10.86 2.56
C SER A 14 -2.67 -10.48 3.33
N ALA A 15 -2.83 -9.89 4.51
CA ALA A 15 -1.76 -9.61 5.46
C ALA A 15 -1.52 -10.75 6.48
N GLY A 16 -2.49 -11.66 6.65
CA GLY A 16 -2.40 -12.77 7.61
C GLY A 16 -3.76 -13.43 7.88
N ASN A 17 -3.80 -14.40 8.79
CA ASN A 17 -5.03 -15.12 9.17
C ASN A 17 -5.30 -15.00 10.69
N VAL A 18 -6.45 -14.45 11.06
CA VAL A 18 -6.79 -14.18 12.48
C VAL A 18 -7.09 -15.44 13.30
N ARG A 19 -7.27 -16.60 12.65
CA ARG A 19 -7.41 -17.89 13.35
C ARG A 19 -6.09 -18.47 13.82
N THR A 20 -4.99 -18.06 13.20
CA THR A 20 -3.64 -18.59 13.46
C THR A 20 -2.71 -17.57 14.09
N GLU A 21 -3.01 -16.27 13.92
CA GLU A 21 -2.17 -15.17 14.39
C GLU A 21 -3.04 -14.14 15.12
N ARG A 22 -2.48 -13.46 16.12
CA ARG A 22 -3.20 -12.36 16.79
C ARG A 22 -3.36 -11.20 15.82
N LEU A 23 -4.55 -10.60 15.76
CA LEU A 23 -4.83 -9.46 14.88
C LEU A 23 -3.82 -8.31 15.07
N ALA A 24 -3.42 -8.04 16.31
CA ALA A 24 -2.44 -7.01 16.64
C ALA A 24 -1.06 -7.31 16.02
N ASP A 25 -0.67 -8.58 15.94
CA ASP A 25 0.63 -8.99 15.39
C ASP A 25 0.59 -8.93 13.87
N ILE A 26 -0.51 -9.38 13.23
CA ILE A 26 -0.73 -9.20 11.79
C ILE A 26 -0.62 -7.71 11.44
N TYR A 27 -1.34 -6.85 12.17
CA TYR A 27 -1.32 -5.41 11.92
C TYR A 27 0.07 -4.81 12.10
N ARG A 28 0.78 -5.08 13.19
CA ARG A 28 2.07 -4.44 13.48
C ARG A 28 3.24 -5.02 12.69
N HIS A 29 3.22 -6.32 12.42
CA HIS A 29 4.40 -7.07 12.01
C HIS A 29 4.28 -7.79 10.67
N SER A 30 3.09 -7.88 10.06
CA SER A 30 3.03 -8.49 8.72
C SER A 30 3.86 -7.68 7.71
N PRO A 31 4.58 -8.37 6.79
CA PRO A 31 5.38 -7.70 5.77
C PRO A 31 4.56 -6.73 4.92
N LEU A 32 3.31 -7.08 4.59
CA LEU A 32 2.43 -6.22 3.81
C LEU A 32 2.10 -4.91 4.53
N PHE A 33 1.66 -4.96 5.79
CA PHE A 33 1.33 -3.72 6.51
C PHE A 33 2.57 -2.86 6.78
N GLN A 34 3.72 -3.47 7.06
CA GLN A 34 4.98 -2.74 7.19
C GLN A 34 5.37 -2.06 5.87
N ALA A 35 5.28 -2.80 4.75
CA ALA A 35 5.60 -2.27 3.44
C ALA A 35 4.71 -1.08 3.05
N LEU A 36 3.40 -1.17 3.31
CA LEU A 36 2.43 -0.13 2.99
C LEU A 36 2.55 1.13 3.86
N ARG A 37 3.05 1.02 5.10
CA ARG A 37 3.25 2.17 6.00
C ARG A 37 4.51 2.96 5.68
N ASN A 38 5.52 2.31 5.11
CA ASN A 38 6.74 2.98 4.73
C ASN A 38 6.57 3.69 3.38
N ALA A 39 6.51 5.01 3.42
CA ALA A 39 6.36 5.82 2.21
C ALA A 39 7.57 5.70 1.25
N ASP A 40 8.75 5.33 1.75
CA ASP A 40 9.94 5.11 0.92
C ASP A 40 9.85 3.86 0.05
N ASN A 41 8.94 2.93 0.37
CA ASN A 41 8.70 1.74 -0.45
C ASN A 41 7.82 2.03 -1.67
N ILE A 42 7.12 3.18 -1.71
CA ILE A 42 6.23 3.51 -2.81
C ILE A 42 7.09 3.86 -4.04
N THR A 43 6.80 3.26 -5.19
CA THR A 43 7.60 3.43 -6.41
C THR A 43 6.97 4.42 -7.39
N GLY A 44 7.70 4.77 -8.45
CA GLY A 44 7.24 5.65 -9.53
C GLY A 44 7.09 7.11 -9.10
N LYS A 45 6.10 7.80 -9.66
CA LYS A 45 5.86 9.23 -9.35
C LYS A 45 5.49 9.45 -7.88
N CYS A 46 4.74 8.53 -7.28
CA CYS A 46 4.35 8.64 -5.88
C CYS A 46 5.57 8.53 -4.95
N GLY A 47 6.60 7.73 -5.29
CA GLY A 47 7.81 7.58 -4.50
C GLY A 47 8.70 8.83 -4.39
N ARG A 48 8.66 9.70 -5.40
CA ARG A 48 9.38 10.99 -5.44
C ARG A 48 8.48 12.19 -5.16
N CYS A 49 7.22 11.96 -4.82
CA CYS A 49 6.26 13.03 -4.58
C CYS A 49 6.51 13.68 -3.22
N ALA A 50 6.48 15.02 -3.15
CA ALA A 50 6.59 15.74 -1.88
C ALA A 50 5.47 15.37 -0.88
N PHE A 51 4.33 14.87 -1.37
CA PHE A 51 3.20 14.43 -0.56
C PHE A 51 3.22 12.92 -0.25
N ARG A 52 4.30 12.18 -0.54
CA ARG A 52 4.32 10.71 -0.43
C ARG A 52 4.01 10.18 0.97
N THR A 53 4.40 10.91 2.02
CA THR A 53 4.15 10.55 3.42
C THR A 53 2.72 10.86 3.87
N LEU A 54 2.06 11.84 3.25
CA LEU A 54 0.70 12.27 3.59
C LEU A 54 -0.37 11.58 2.73
N CYS A 55 -0.14 11.50 1.42
CA CYS A 55 -1.09 10.97 0.44
C CYS A 55 -0.69 9.58 -0.02
N GLY A 56 0.51 9.44 -0.58
CA GLY A 56 1.02 8.18 -1.15
C GLY A 56 0.25 7.65 -2.37
N GLY A 57 -1.03 7.96 -2.56
CA GLY A 57 -1.92 7.41 -3.58
C GLY A 57 -2.70 6.18 -3.11
N SER A 58 -3.70 5.74 -3.89
CA SER A 58 -4.48 4.53 -3.61
C SER A 58 -3.70 3.26 -3.92
N ARG A 59 -3.40 2.48 -2.88
CA ARG A 59 -2.74 1.16 -2.98
C ARG A 59 -3.62 0.12 -3.68
N ALA A 60 -4.94 0.22 -3.49
CA ALA A 60 -5.91 -0.63 -4.19
C ALA A 60 -5.90 -0.40 -5.71
N ARG A 61 -5.88 0.87 -6.15
CA ARG A 61 -5.83 1.19 -7.59
C ARG A 61 -4.49 0.82 -8.21
N ALA A 62 -3.39 1.11 -7.51
CA ALA A 62 -2.06 0.68 -7.93
C ALA A 62 -2.04 -0.83 -8.18
N TYR A 63 -2.51 -1.63 -7.22
CA TYR A 63 -2.60 -3.08 -7.36
C TYR A 63 -3.54 -3.53 -8.49
N ALA A 64 -4.73 -2.93 -8.61
CA ALA A 64 -5.71 -3.31 -9.63
C ALA A 64 -5.19 -3.16 -11.06
N VAL A 65 -4.32 -2.17 -11.31
CA VAL A 65 -3.78 -1.90 -12.65
C VAL A 65 -2.43 -2.59 -12.88
N THR A 66 -1.59 -2.71 -11.85
CA THR A 66 -0.20 -3.16 -12.02
C THR A 66 0.12 -4.52 -11.39
N GLY A 67 -0.74 -5.02 -10.51
CA GLY A 67 -0.43 -6.17 -9.65
C GLY A 67 0.52 -5.85 -8.47
N ASP A 68 0.99 -4.61 -8.34
CA ASP A 68 1.86 -4.17 -7.25
C ASP A 68 1.17 -3.09 -6.39
N PRO A 69 0.91 -3.33 -5.10
CA PRO A 69 0.27 -2.33 -4.25
C PRO A 69 1.20 -1.14 -3.92
N LEU A 70 2.52 -1.30 -4.10
CA LEU A 70 3.53 -0.25 -3.87
C LEU A 70 3.76 0.63 -5.10
N ALA A 71 3.16 0.30 -6.24
CA ALA A 71 3.21 1.14 -7.42
C ALA A 71 2.49 2.49 -7.20
N SER A 72 2.79 3.44 -8.09
CA SER A 72 2.11 4.72 -8.14
C SER A 72 0.61 4.57 -8.42
N ASP A 73 -0.21 5.42 -7.82
CA ASP A 73 -1.63 5.50 -8.17
C ASP A 73 -1.77 6.03 -9.61
N PRO A 74 -2.31 5.22 -10.54
CA PRO A 74 -2.40 5.59 -11.96
C PRO A 74 -3.39 6.73 -12.20
N LEU A 75 -4.35 6.97 -11.30
CA LEU A 75 -5.38 7.99 -11.46
C LEU A 75 -5.06 9.32 -10.77
N CYS A 76 -3.92 9.42 -10.09
CA CYS A 76 -3.49 10.70 -9.53
C CYS A 76 -3.12 11.68 -10.67
N PRO A 77 -3.76 12.85 -10.80
CA PRO A 77 -3.42 13.80 -11.88
C PRO A 77 -2.15 14.61 -11.58
N TYR A 78 -1.71 14.65 -10.31
CA TYR A 78 -0.55 15.42 -9.89
C TYR A 78 0.74 14.85 -10.48
N GLN A 79 1.55 15.75 -11.04
CA GLN A 79 2.90 15.45 -11.52
C GLN A 79 3.91 16.09 -10.56
N PRO A 80 4.67 15.29 -9.81
CA PRO A 80 5.77 15.81 -9.00
C PRO A 80 6.77 16.53 -9.88
N ARG A 81 7.30 17.66 -9.40
CA ARG A 81 8.44 18.30 -10.05
C ARG A 81 9.61 17.32 -10.07
N ALA A 82 10.41 17.36 -11.13
CA ALA A 82 11.70 16.68 -11.12
C ALA A 82 12.50 17.18 -9.93
N ILE A 83 12.99 16.26 -9.10
CA ILE A 83 14.01 16.59 -8.12
C ILE A 83 15.27 16.79 -8.97
N VAL A 84 15.74 18.04 -9.07
CA VAL A 84 17.00 18.39 -9.73
C VAL A 84 18.14 17.90 -8.86
#